data_AF-A0A2S4N675-F1
#
_entry.id   AF-A0A2S4N675-F1
#
_cell.length_a   1.000
_cell.length_b   1.000
_cell.length_c   1.000
_cell.angle_alpha   90.00
_cell.angle_beta   90.00
_cell.angle_gamma   90.00
#
_symmetry.space_group_name_H-M   'P 1'
#
loop_
_entity.id
_entity.type
_entity.pdbx_description
1 polymer ?
#
loop_
_entity_poly.entity_id
_entity_poly.type
_entity_poly.pdbx_seq_one_letter_code
_entity_poly.pdbx_strand_id
1 'polypeptide(L)'
;MVKFKKTYKFAGKSSFYITLFTTGLLIVLEFLFDKVSLPVTLIFAISVAVFSFFVIQYRVEHFIYRGVKKIYDDVSILDSASLRSQAITTDMATLTKEVKKFASDKKLEIETLKVREEYRREFMGNVSHELKTPLFTVQGYIDTLIDGAVKNKELRTKYLERAQKGVERLVYIVEDLDMISRLEMGELNLEYKKFDIINLIQNVFDLLEMQADKKNIILMFDRKYRSSICVNADQEKIQQVLTNLIMNSIKYGKENGTTEITIEDLVKDKIIVRVRDNGEGIEKQNISRLFERFYRVDKSGSRDEGGSGLGLSIVKHIIERHNEKIYVESEFGKGSEFSFTLEKC
;
A
#
# COMPACT_ATOMS: atom_id res chain seq x y z
N MET A 1 -3.86 41.46 9.66
CA MET A 1 -4.18 42.39 10.76
C MET A 1 -5.68 42.36 11.04
N VAL A 2 -6.10 41.57 12.04
CA VAL A 2 -7.49 41.61 12.55
C VAL A 2 -7.77 43.05 12.98
N LYS A 3 -8.88 43.65 12.52
CA LYS A 3 -9.20 45.07 12.76
C LYS A 3 -9.30 45.34 14.28
N PHE A 4 -8.20 45.75 14.90
CA PHE A 4 -8.06 46.13 16.31
C PHE A 4 -9.20 47.04 16.80
N LYS A 5 -9.75 47.89 15.92
CA LYS A 5 -10.90 48.76 16.20
C LYS A 5 -12.15 48.03 16.71
N LYS A 6 -12.39 46.76 16.37
CA LYS A 6 -13.57 46.01 16.86
C LYS A 6 -13.38 45.52 18.30
N THR A 7 -12.17 45.11 18.68
CA THR A 7 -11.85 44.61 20.02
C THR A 7 -11.95 45.71 21.07
N TYR A 8 -11.42 46.90 20.78
CA TYR A 8 -11.53 48.06 21.67
C TYR A 8 -12.98 48.50 21.90
N LYS A 9 -13.85 48.42 20.88
CA LYS A 9 -15.29 48.73 21.02
C LYS A 9 -16.00 47.74 21.94
N PHE A 10 -15.64 46.46 21.89
CA PHE A 10 -16.19 45.43 22.78
C PHE A 10 -15.69 45.62 24.21
N ALA A 11 -14.38 45.79 24.41
CA ALA A 11 -13.78 46.04 25.72
C ALA A 11 -14.37 47.31 26.38
N GLY A 12 -14.56 48.38 25.59
CA GLY A 12 -15.17 49.63 26.06
C GLY A 12 -16.62 49.45 26.54
N LYS A 13 -17.47 48.77 25.76
CA LYS A 13 -18.86 48.52 26.16
C LYS A 13 -18.96 47.63 27.41
N SER A 14 -18.18 46.56 27.47
CA SER A 14 -18.19 45.64 28.60
C SER A 14 -17.67 46.28 29.88
N SER A 15 -16.58 47.06 29.79
CA SER A 15 -16.04 47.84 30.91
C SER A 15 -17.06 48.83 31.45
N PHE A 16 -17.78 49.54 30.58
CA PHE A 16 -18.82 50.48 30.98
C PHE A 16 -19.94 49.82 31.81
N TYR A 17 -20.45 48.66 31.39
CA TYR A 17 -21.48 47.93 32.15
C TYR A 17 -20.97 47.44 33.51
N ILE A 18 -19.71 46.98 33.57
CA ILE A 18 -19.08 46.56 34.84
C ILE A 18 -18.99 47.75 35.79
N THR A 19 -18.47 48.88 35.31
CA THR A 19 -18.37 50.11 36.11
C THR A 19 -19.74 50.55 36.62
N LEU A 20 -20.75 50.60 35.75
CA LEU A 20 -22.10 51.01 36.13
C LEU A 20 -22.67 50.13 37.24
N PHE A 21 -22.52 48.80 37.13
CA PHE A 21 -22.99 47.85 38.13
C PHE A 21 -22.22 48.00 39.46
N THR A 22 -20.90 48.06 39.41
CA THR A 22 -20.06 48.16 40.62
C THR A 22 -20.24 49.49 41.34
N THR A 23 -20.39 50.59 40.61
CA THR A 23 -20.63 51.91 41.18
C THR A 23 -22.04 51.99 41.77
N GLY A 24 -23.05 51.42 41.12
CA GLY A 24 -24.41 51.32 41.67
C GLY A 24 -24.45 50.52 42.98
N LEU A 25 -23.75 49.38 43.04
CA LEU A 25 -23.61 48.58 44.26
C LEU A 25 -22.91 49.38 45.39
N LEU A 26 -21.86 50.12 45.06
CA LEU A 26 -21.13 50.93 46.03
C LEU A 26 -21.98 52.07 46.58
N ILE A 27 -22.81 52.72 45.75
CA ILE A 27 -23.76 53.76 46.20
C ILE A 27 -24.79 53.18 47.17
N VAL A 28 -25.34 51.99 46.89
CA VAL A 28 -26.27 51.31 47.80
C VAL A 28 -25.60 50.97 49.14
N LEU A 29 -24.33 50.56 49.10
CA LEU A 29 -23.55 50.29 50.31
C LEU A 29 -23.31 51.57 51.12
N GLU A 30 -22.87 52.66 50.47
CA GLU A 30 -22.64 53.95 51.14
C GLU A 30 -23.92 54.52 51.78
N PHE A 31 -25.07 54.28 51.14
CA PHE A 31 -26.38 54.65 51.67
C PHE A 31 -26.75 53.88 52.95
N LEU A 32 -26.41 52.58 53.03
CA LEU A 32 -26.65 51.76 54.23
C LEU A 32 -25.82 52.18 55.45
N PHE A 33 -24.70 52.87 55.25
CA PHE A 33 -23.78 53.30 56.30
C PHE A 33 -23.83 54.81 56.59
N ASP A 34 -24.81 55.55 56.04
CA ASP A 34 -25.02 57.00 56.22
C ASP A 34 -23.78 57.87 55.92
N LYS A 35 -22.90 57.40 55.03
CA LYS A 35 -21.63 58.06 54.66
C LYS A 35 -21.49 58.18 53.14
N VAL A 36 -22.47 58.83 52.50
CA VAL A 36 -22.42 59.06 51.05
C VAL A 36 -21.36 60.09 50.71
N SER A 37 -20.35 59.69 49.94
CA SER A 37 -19.26 60.59 49.53
C SER A 37 -19.09 60.61 48.01
N LEU A 38 -19.58 61.68 47.39
CA LEU A 38 -19.47 61.93 45.95
C LEU A 38 -18.03 61.87 45.37
N PRO A 39 -16.98 62.41 46.03
CA PRO A 39 -15.64 62.32 45.45
C PRO A 39 -15.09 60.89 45.42
N VAL A 40 -15.41 60.07 46.43
CA VAL A 40 -14.92 58.68 46.54
C VAL A 40 -15.60 57.79 45.50
N THR A 41 -16.92 57.93 45.34
CA THR A 41 -17.69 57.20 44.31
C THR A 41 -17.21 57.50 42.89
N LEU A 42 -16.87 58.76 42.57
CA LEU A 42 -16.32 59.16 41.28
C LEU A 42 -14.93 58.56 41.01
N ILE A 43 -14.03 58.64 41.99
CA ILE A 43 -12.68 58.06 41.89
C ILE A 43 -12.75 56.54 41.72
N PHE A 44 -13.67 55.89 42.45
CA PHE A 44 -13.90 54.46 42.33
C PHE A 44 -14.44 54.08 40.93
N ALA A 45 -15.42 54.82 40.40
CA ALA A 45 -15.96 54.55 39.06
C ALA A 45 -14.89 54.65 37.97
N ILE A 46 -14.05 55.69 38.01
CA ILE A 46 -12.98 55.89 37.03
C ILE A 46 -11.93 54.77 37.15
N SER A 47 -11.51 54.41 38.36
CA SER A 47 -10.49 53.38 38.56
C SER A 47 -10.96 52.01 38.06
N VAL A 48 -12.22 51.63 38.34
CA VAL A 48 -12.81 50.37 37.85
C VAL A 48 -12.98 50.37 36.33
N ALA A 49 -13.38 51.50 35.72
CA ALA A 49 -13.49 51.61 34.27
C ALA A 49 -12.14 51.38 33.58
N VAL A 50 -11.11 52.07 34.03
CA VAL A 50 -9.76 51.93 33.45
C VAL A 50 -9.24 50.50 33.63
N PHE A 51 -9.32 49.96 34.85
CA PHE A 51 -8.80 48.62 35.13
C PHE A 51 -9.54 47.52 34.35
N SER A 52 -10.87 47.54 34.35
CA SER A 52 -11.67 46.54 33.64
C SER A 52 -11.45 46.59 32.12
N PHE A 53 -11.28 47.79 31.54
CA PHE A 53 -11.01 47.94 30.12
C PHE A 53 -9.69 47.25 29.71
N PHE A 54 -8.61 47.50 30.45
CA PHE A 54 -7.31 46.91 30.15
C PHE A 54 -7.31 45.38 30.32
N VAL A 55 -7.94 44.86 31.38
CA VAL A 55 -8.04 43.41 31.61
C VAL A 55 -8.82 42.73 30.48
N ILE A 56 -9.95 43.29 30.07
CA ILE A 56 -10.78 42.72 28.99
C ILE A 56 -10.03 42.80 27.66
N GLN A 57 -9.41 43.94 27.35
CA GLN A 57 -8.63 44.12 26.13
C GLN A 57 -7.51 43.09 26.04
N TYR A 58 -6.72 42.92 27.11
CA TYR A 58 -5.64 41.94 27.18
C TYR A 58 -6.15 40.50 27.00
N ARG A 59 -7.25 40.13 27.69
CA ARG A 59 -7.84 38.80 27.59
C ARG A 59 -8.32 38.48 26.17
N VAL A 60 -9.00 39.43 25.52
CA VAL A 60 -9.53 39.23 24.16
C VAL A 60 -8.39 39.16 23.15
N GLU A 61 -7.39 40.03 23.25
CA GLU A 61 -6.23 40.00 22.37
C GLU A 61 -5.43 38.70 22.49
N HIS A 62 -5.20 38.23 23.73
CA HIS A 62 -4.53 36.96 23.97
C HIS A 62 -5.33 35.75 23.50
N PHE A 63 -6.66 35.77 23.64
CA PHE A 63 -7.54 34.73 23.12
C PHE A 63 -7.48 34.66 21.59
N ILE A 64 -7.52 35.81 20.92
CA ILE A 64 -7.38 35.90 19.45
C ILE A 64 -5.99 35.44 19.02
N TYR A 65 -4.92 35.89 19.68
CA TYR A 65 -3.55 35.50 19.36
C TYR A 65 -3.34 33.99 19.49
N ARG A 66 -3.80 33.37 20.58
CA ARG A 66 -3.72 31.90 20.75
C ARG A 66 -4.53 31.15 19.69
N GLY A 67 -5.73 31.64 19.36
CA GLY A 67 -6.56 31.04 18.32
C GLY A 67 -5.89 31.11 16.94
N VAL A 68 -5.36 32.27 16.57
CA VAL A 68 -4.69 32.47 15.27
C VAL A 68 -3.36 31.72 15.21
N LYS A 69 -2.56 31.71 16.29
CA LYS A 69 -1.30 30.98 16.33
C LYS A 69 -1.51 29.47 16.15
N LYS A 70 -2.54 28.91 16.78
CA LYS A 70 -2.88 27.49 16.60
C LYS A 70 -3.23 27.15 15.13
N ILE A 71 -3.97 28.03 14.46
CA ILE A 71 -4.29 27.89 13.03
C ILE A 71 -3.02 28.03 12.18
N TYR A 72 -2.13 28.97 12.50
CA TYR A 72 -0.86 29.14 11.79
C TYR A 72 0.05 27.92 11.95
N ASP A 73 0.18 27.38 13.17
CA ASP A 73 1.00 26.20 13.43
C ASP A 73 0.43 24.95 12.71
N ASP A 74 -0.91 24.78 12.69
CA ASP A 74 -1.59 23.69 11.97
C ASP A 74 -1.44 23.80 10.43
N VAL A 75 -1.30 25.02 9.90
CA VAL A 75 -1.22 25.30 8.45
C VAL A 75 0.21 25.47 7.95
N SER A 76 1.16 25.92 8.77
CA SER A 76 2.56 26.17 8.37
C SER A 76 3.34 24.91 7.98
N ILE A 77 2.78 23.73 8.26
CA ILE A 77 3.29 22.42 7.82
C ILE A 77 3.00 22.21 6.32
N LEU A 78 2.13 23.02 5.70
CA LEU A 78 1.64 22.86 4.34
C LEU A 78 1.97 24.08 3.49
N ASP A 79 2.56 23.81 2.32
CA ASP A 79 3.12 24.78 1.39
C ASP A 79 2.14 25.93 1.06
N SER A 80 2.59 27.17 1.34
CA SER A 80 1.78 28.39 1.43
C SER A 80 1.14 28.87 0.11
N ALA A 81 1.45 28.22 -1.01
CA ALA A 81 1.02 28.61 -2.35
C ALA A 81 -0.46 28.28 -2.67
N SER A 82 -1.09 27.33 -1.98
CA SER A 82 -2.41 26.80 -2.37
C SER A 82 -3.63 27.49 -1.73
N LEU A 83 -3.44 28.29 -0.68
CA LEU A 83 -4.54 28.83 0.15
C LEU A 83 -5.18 30.12 -0.37
N ARG A 84 -4.72 30.66 -1.50
CA ARG A 84 -5.10 32.02 -1.92
C ARG A 84 -6.40 32.13 -2.71
N SER A 85 -7.08 31.03 -3.04
CA SER A 85 -8.16 31.03 -4.05
C SER A 85 -9.59 30.74 -3.58
N GLN A 86 -9.87 30.54 -2.29
CA GLN A 86 -11.26 30.26 -1.86
C GLN A 86 -11.92 31.37 -1.04
N ALA A 87 -13.19 31.60 -1.39
CA ALA A 87 -14.01 32.75 -1.06
C ALA A 87 -14.07 33.03 0.46
N ILE A 88 -13.99 34.31 0.80
CA ILE A 88 -14.07 34.79 2.18
C ILE A 88 -15.52 34.61 2.66
N THR A 89 -15.80 33.50 3.33
CA THR A 89 -17.05 33.33 4.08
C THR A 89 -17.01 34.26 5.30
N THR A 90 -18.13 34.93 5.59
CA THR A 90 -18.19 35.93 6.68
C THR A 90 -18.28 35.26 8.07
N ASP A 91 -18.51 33.95 8.10
CA ASP A 91 -18.62 33.16 9.32
C ASP A 91 -17.32 32.40 9.63
N MET A 92 -16.69 32.80 10.74
CA MET A 92 -15.46 32.18 11.24
C MET A 92 -15.64 30.69 11.55
N ALA A 93 -16.84 30.24 11.92
CA ALA A 93 -17.09 28.83 12.22
C ALA A 93 -17.02 27.98 10.94
N THR A 94 -17.64 28.45 9.87
CA THR A 94 -17.62 27.82 8.55
C THR A 94 -16.20 27.77 7.97
N LEU A 95 -15.46 28.89 8.00
CA LEU A 95 -14.07 28.92 7.55
C LEU A 95 -13.18 27.94 8.35
N THR A 96 -13.34 27.89 9.66
CA THR A 96 -12.56 26.97 10.52
C THR A 96 -12.84 25.50 10.15
N LYS A 97 -14.09 25.16 9.84
CA LYS A 97 -14.49 23.81 9.43
C LYS A 97 -13.89 23.45 8.05
N GLU A 98 -13.92 24.37 7.09
CA GLU A 98 -13.35 24.17 5.75
C GLU A 98 -11.83 23.99 5.80
N VAL A 99 -11.12 24.86 6.52
CA VAL A 99 -9.67 24.75 6.70
C VAL A 99 -9.30 23.44 7.40
N LYS A 100 -10.03 23.05 8.45
CA LYS A 100 -9.78 21.78 9.14
C LYS A 100 -10.01 20.57 8.23
N LYS A 101 -11.06 20.59 7.40
CA LYS A 101 -11.32 19.54 6.42
C LYS A 101 -10.22 19.47 5.38
N PHE A 102 -9.84 20.61 4.78
CA PHE A 102 -8.75 20.68 3.80
C PHE A 102 -7.41 20.18 4.37
N ALA A 103 -7.06 20.59 5.59
CA ALA A 103 -5.85 20.12 6.26
C ALA A 103 -5.88 18.60 6.50
N SER A 104 -7.03 18.05 6.87
CA SER A 104 -7.21 16.60 7.04
C SER A 104 -7.09 15.84 5.72
N ASP A 105 -7.73 16.33 4.66
CA ASP A 105 -7.70 15.72 3.33
C ASP A 105 -6.27 15.76 2.76
N LYS A 106 -5.56 16.89 2.92
CA LYS A 106 -4.16 17.04 2.52
C LYS A 106 -3.21 16.18 3.34
N LYS A 107 -3.46 16.05 4.65
CA LYS A 107 -2.68 15.14 5.50
C LYS A 107 -2.82 13.70 5.03
N LEU A 108 -4.04 13.25 4.73
CA LEU A 108 -4.28 11.92 4.20
C LEU A 108 -3.57 11.72 2.85
N GLU A 109 -3.66 12.71 1.95
CA GLU A 109 -2.95 12.69 0.67
C GLU A 109 -1.43 12.54 0.86
N ILE A 110 -0.83 13.34 1.75
CA ILE A 110 0.61 13.24 2.07
C ILE A 110 0.96 11.88 2.67
N GLU A 111 0.14 11.34 3.57
CA GLU A 111 0.36 10.00 4.13
C GLU A 111 0.31 8.93 3.04
N THR A 112 -0.66 8.99 2.11
CA THR A 112 -0.73 8.05 0.98
C THR A 112 0.48 8.16 0.04
N LEU A 113 0.97 9.38 -0.21
CA LEU A 113 2.16 9.61 -1.01
C LEU A 113 3.42 9.06 -0.32
N LYS A 114 3.58 9.27 0.99
CA LYS A 114 4.69 8.72 1.77
C LYS A 114 4.71 7.20 1.74
N VAL A 115 3.55 6.56 1.95
CA VAL A 115 3.43 5.09 1.87
C VAL A 115 3.83 4.60 0.47
N ARG A 116 3.39 5.28 -0.59
CA ARG A 116 3.77 4.94 -1.97
C ARG A 116 5.28 5.10 -2.22
N GLU A 117 5.87 6.17 -1.71
CA GLU A 117 7.31 6.44 -1.85
C GLU A 117 8.14 5.38 -1.12
N GLU A 118 7.77 5.05 0.11
CA GLU A 118 8.42 4.00 0.91
C GLU A 118 8.33 2.64 0.22
N TYR A 119 7.15 2.28 -0.27
CA TYR A 119 6.94 1.08 -1.07
C TYR A 119 7.82 1.04 -2.32
N ARG A 120 7.90 2.16 -3.07
CA ARG A 120 8.76 2.25 -4.27
C ARG A 120 10.24 2.08 -3.90
N ARG A 121 10.68 2.67 -2.79
CA ARG A 121 12.06 2.55 -2.30
C ARG A 121 12.39 1.12 -1.91
N GLU A 122 11.49 0.46 -1.18
CA GLU A 122 11.63 -0.95 -0.81
C GLU A 122 11.69 -1.85 -2.05
N PHE A 123 10.78 -1.64 -3.01
CA PHE A 123 10.78 -2.33 -4.29
C PHE A 123 12.13 -2.21 -5.01
N MET A 124 12.64 -0.99 -5.22
CA MET A 124 13.94 -0.78 -5.88
C MET A 124 15.11 -1.41 -5.12
N GLY A 125 15.05 -1.41 -3.78
CA GLY A 125 16.02 -2.09 -2.93
C GLY A 125 16.04 -3.61 -3.16
N ASN A 126 14.85 -4.23 -3.18
CA ASN A 126 14.69 -5.66 -3.39
C ASN A 126 15.12 -6.08 -4.80
N VAL A 127 14.75 -5.31 -5.83
CA VAL A 127 15.20 -5.50 -7.22
C VAL A 127 16.73 -5.54 -7.28
N SER A 128 17.38 -4.54 -6.67
CA SER A 128 18.84 -4.43 -6.67
C SER A 128 19.50 -5.62 -5.99
N HIS A 129 18.92 -6.13 -4.90
CA HIS A 129 19.44 -7.28 -4.16
C HIS A 129 19.30 -8.58 -4.96
N GLU A 130 18.13 -8.82 -5.55
CA GLU A 130 17.85 -10.04 -6.33
C GLU A 130 18.67 -10.11 -7.62
N LEU A 131 19.05 -8.97 -8.21
CA LEU A 131 19.96 -8.92 -9.36
C LEU A 131 21.43 -9.09 -8.96
N LYS A 132 21.89 -8.45 -7.88
CA LYS A 132 23.28 -8.52 -7.42
C LYS A 132 23.71 -9.95 -7.08
N THR A 133 22.85 -10.71 -6.41
CA THR A 133 23.19 -12.08 -5.94
C THR A 133 23.63 -13.01 -7.09
N PRO A 134 22.81 -13.28 -8.13
CA PRO A 134 23.22 -14.11 -9.25
C PRO A 134 24.35 -13.47 -10.07
N LEU A 135 24.39 -12.14 -10.21
CA LEU A 135 25.48 -11.46 -10.93
C LEU A 135 26.86 -11.73 -10.29
N PHE A 136 26.99 -11.51 -8.98
CA PHE A 136 28.25 -11.80 -8.27
C PHE A 136 28.57 -13.30 -8.23
N THR A 137 27.54 -14.16 -8.22
CA THR A 137 27.72 -15.61 -8.29
C THR A 137 28.33 -16.02 -9.64
N VAL A 138 27.77 -15.51 -10.75
CA VAL A 138 28.30 -15.73 -12.11
C VAL A 138 29.72 -15.19 -12.23
N GLN A 139 29.94 -13.95 -11.78
CA GLN A 139 31.25 -13.32 -11.80
C GLN A 139 32.29 -14.17 -11.03
N GLY A 140 31.99 -14.58 -9.80
CA GLY A 140 32.91 -15.39 -8.99
C GLY A 140 33.26 -16.74 -9.62
N TYR A 141 32.30 -17.42 -10.27
CA TYR A 141 32.59 -18.65 -11.00
C TYR A 141 33.46 -18.41 -12.23
N ILE A 142 33.22 -17.33 -12.97
CA ILE A 142 34.04 -16.93 -14.13
C ILE A 142 35.46 -16.58 -13.68
N ASP A 143 35.62 -15.78 -12.63
CA ASP A 143 36.93 -15.39 -12.09
C ASP A 143 37.72 -16.63 -11.63
N THR A 144 37.06 -17.56 -10.93
CA THR A 144 37.70 -18.81 -10.49
C THR A 144 38.14 -19.69 -11.68
N LEU A 145 37.37 -19.70 -12.77
CA LEU A 145 37.75 -20.40 -14.00
C LEU A 145 38.99 -19.75 -14.64
N ILE A 146 39.04 -18.41 -14.70
CA ILE A 146 40.17 -17.62 -15.21
C ILE A 146 41.43 -17.88 -14.38
N ASP A 147 41.32 -17.96 -13.05
CA ASP A 147 42.42 -18.20 -12.10
C ASP A 147 43.01 -19.62 -12.17
N GLY A 148 42.49 -20.48 -13.06
CA GLY A 148 43.11 -21.75 -13.41
C GLY A 148 42.25 -22.98 -13.10
N ALA A 149 41.06 -22.82 -12.52
CA ALA A 149 40.13 -23.95 -12.33
C ALA A 149 39.69 -24.58 -13.66
N VAL A 150 39.81 -23.85 -14.78
CA VAL A 150 39.56 -24.35 -16.14
C VAL A 150 40.42 -25.58 -16.50
N LYS A 151 41.59 -25.76 -15.86
CA LYS A 151 42.50 -26.89 -16.09
C LYS A 151 41.94 -28.21 -15.57
N ASN A 152 41.09 -28.17 -14.55
CA ASN A 152 40.41 -29.36 -14.03
C ASN A 152 39.07 -29.53 -14.77
N LYS A 153 38.91 -30.66 -15.48
CA LYS A 153 37.74 -30.94 -16.31
C LYS A 153 36.42 -31.00 -15.52
N GLU A 154 36.44 -31.55 -14.31
CA GLU A 154 35.25 -31.66 -13.46
C GLU A 154 34.84 -30.29 -12.91
N LEU A 155 35.80 -29.54 -12.35
CA LEU A 155 35.55 -28.19 -11.83
C LEU A 155 35.09 -27.23 -12.94
N ARG A 156 35.70 -27.33 -14.13
CA ARG A 156 35.32 -26.54 -15.30
C ARG A 156 33.84 -26.72 -15.63
N THR A 157 33.41 -27.98 -15.79
CA THR A 157 32.02 -28.29 -16.16
C THR A 157 31.06 -27.82 -15.06
N LYS A 158 31.37 -28.13 -13.80
CA LYS A 158 30.57 -27.72 -12.64
C LYS A 158 30.41 -26.20 -12.54
N TYR A 159 31.47 -25.42 -12.73
CA TYR A 159 31.39 -23.96 -12.61
C TYR A 159 30.72 -23.31 -13.81
N LEU A 160 30.90 -23.84 -15.02
CA LEU A 160 30.16 -23.39 -16.19
C LEU A 160 28.66 -23.64 -16.02
N GLU A 161 28.24 -24.81 -15.53
CA GLU A 161 26.83 -25.09 -15.24
C GLU A 161 26.26 -24.15 -14.17
N ARG A 162 27.05 -23.84 -13.12
CA ARG A 162 26.62 -22.92 -12.07
C ARG A 162 26.52 -21.48 -12.57
N ALA A 163 27.44 -21.03 -13.41
CA ALA A 163 27.38 -19.73 -14.07
C ALA A 163 26.16 -19.66 -15.00
N GLN A 164 25.91 -20.70 -15.81
CA GLN A 164 24.74 -20.78 -16.68
C GLN A 164 23.43 -20.66 -15.91
N LYS A 165 23.28 -21.39 -14.79
CA LYS A 165 22.11 -21.26 -13.91
C LYS A 165 21.96 -19.85 -13.34
N GLY A 166 23.07 -19.18 -13.04
CA GLY A 166 23.07 -17.79 -12.59
C GLY A 166 22.58 -16.81 -13.67
N VAL A 167 22.98 -17.03 -14.92
CA VAL A 167 22.50 -16.25 -16.08
C VAL A 167 21.02 -16.50 -16.33
N GLU A 168 20.57 -17.76 -16.33
CA GLU A 168 19.15 -18.10 -16.46
C GLU A 168 18.31 -17.40 -15.39
N ARG A 169 18.77 -17.40 -14.13
CA ARG A 169 18.11 -16.67 -13.05
C ARG A 169 18.04 -15.16 -13.30
N LEU A 170 19.10 -14.55 -13.84
CA LEU A 170 19.08 -13.14 -14.19
C LEU A 170 18.03 -12.83 -15.27
N VAL A 171 17.93 -13.69 -16.30
CA VAL A 171 16.92 -13.55 -17.36
C VAL A 171 15.51 -13.57 -16.77
N TYR A 172 15.19 -14.56 -15.93
CA TYR A 172 13.87 -14.64 -15.28
C TYR A 172 13.54 -13.40 -14.45
N ILE A 173 14.50 -12.87 -13.67
CA ILE A 173 14.27 -11.66 -12.87
C ILE A 173 14.01 -10.46 -13.80
N VAL A 174 14.76 -10.31 -14.88
CA VAL A 174 14.57 -9.20 -15.83
C VAL A 174 13.20 -9.29 -16.52
N GLU A 175 12.76 -10.49 -16.93
CA GLU A 175 11.45 -10.71 -17.53
C GLU A 175 10.31 -10.40 -16.54
N ASP A 176 10.42 -10.86 -15.30
CA ASP A 176 9.45 -10.53 -14.24
C ASP A 176 9.37 -9.01 -14.00
N LEU A 177 10.49 -8.30 -14.05
CA LEU A 177 10.55 -6.85 -13.88
C LEU A 177 9.97 -6.08 -15.05
N ASP A 178 10.25 -6.49 -16.29
CA ASP A 178 9.64 -5.90 -17.49
C ASP A 178 8.12 -6.05 -17.40
N MET A 179 7.64 -7.22 -16.99
CA MET A 179 6.22 -7.46 -16.82
C MET A 179 5.57 -6.55 -15.76
N ILE A 180 6.19 -6.41 -14.59
CA ILE A 180 5.69 -5.50 -13.55
C ILE A 180 5.69 -4.06 -14.04
N SER A 181 6.74 -3.63 -14.74
CA SER A 181 6.82 -2.28 -15.31
C SER A 181 5.65 -2.01 -16.27
N ARG A 182 5.39 -2.94 -17.20
CA ARG A 182 4.24 -2.83 -18.13
C ARG A 182 2.90 -2.85 -17.41
N LEU A 183 2.77 -3.64 -16.35
CA LEU A 183 1.59 -3.68 -15.50
C LEU A 183 1.33 -2.35 -14.78
N GLU A 184 2.38 -1.69 -14.27
CA GLU A 184 2.25 -0.40 -13.57
C GLU A 184 1.93 0.76 -14.51
N MET A 185 2.49 0.74 -15.73
CA MET A 185 2.27 1.80 -16.72
C MET A 185 0.87 1.78 -17.34
N GLY A 186 0.04 0.78 -17.03
CA GLY A 186 -1.28 0.66 -17.66
C GLY A 186 -1.24 -0.05 -19.01
N GLU A 187 -0.06 -0.18 -19.64
CA GLU A 187 0.18 -0.52 -21.04
C GLU A 187 -0.05 -1.98 -21.42
N LEU A 188 -0.46 -2.83 -20.47
CA LEU A 188 -0.79 -4.22 -20.76
C LEU A 188 -2.13 -4.30 -21.53
N ASN A 189 -2.04 -4.14 -22.84
CA ASN A 189 -3.13 -4.37 -23.78
C ASN A 189 -3.37 -5.87 -23.85
N LEU A 190 -4.48 -6.34 -23.27
CA LEU A 190 -4.87 -7.74 -23.33
C LEU A 190 -5.42 -8.09 -24.72
N GLU A 191 -4.90 -9.14 -25.32
CA GLU A 191 -5.40 -9.68 -26.58
C GLU A 191 -6.38 -10.82 -26.33
N TYR A 192 -7.66 -10.49 -26.13
CA TYR A 192 -8.70 -11.50 -25.92
C TYR A 192 -8.88 -12.39 -27.15
N LYS A 193 -8.73 -13.70 -26.94
CA LYS A 193 -8.94 -14.76 -27.94
C LYS A 193 -9.79 -15.86 -27.31
N LYS A 194 -10.59 -16.54 -28.15
CA LYS A 194 -11.32 -17.74 -27.76
C LYS A 194 -10.42 -18.95 -27.93
N PHE A 195 -10.17 -19.67 -26.86
CA PHE A 195 -9.33 -20.87 -26.89
C PHE A 195 -9.82 -21.94 -25.91
N ASP A 196 -9.35 -23.17 -26.09
CA ASP A 196 -9.64 -24.28 -25.20
C ASP A 196 -8.65 -24.30 -24.03
N ILE A 197 -9.14 -24.08 -22.82
CA ILE A 197 -8.30 -24.04 -21.62
C ILE A 197 -7.65 -25.39 -21.32
N ILE A 198 -8.28 -26.50 -21.71
CA ILE A 198 -7.74 -27.85 -21.49
C ILE A 198 -6.45 -28.04 -22.30
N ASN A 199 -6.47 -27.64 -23.58
CA ASN A 199 -5.28 -27.71 -24.44
C ASN A 199 -4.17 -26.80 -23.91
N LEU A 200 -4.52 -25.61 -23.40
CA LEU A 200 -3.53 -24.72 -22.82
C LEU A 200 -2.85 -25.34 -21.58
N ILE A 201 -3.63 -25.94 -20.69
CA ILE A 201 -3.10 -26.61 -19.50
C ILE A 201 -2.21 -27.79 -19.90
N GLN A 202 -2.61 -28.58 -20.91
CA GLN A 202 -1.80 -29.69 -21.41
C GLN A 202 -0.45 -29.20 -21.95
N ASN A 203 -0.43 -28.12 -22.73
CA ASN A 203 0.82 -27.53 -23.21
C ASN A 203 1.74 -27.10 -22.06
N VAL A 204 1.17 -26.60 -20.95
CA VAL A 204 1.94 -26.22 -19.76
C VAL A 204 2.44 -27.45 -18.99
N PHE A 205 1.68 -28.54 -18.94
CA PHE A 205 2.16 -29.82 -18.42
C PHE A 205 3.37 -30.33 -19.21
N ASP A 206 3.28 -30.35 -20.54
CA ASP A 206 4.36 -30.80 -21.40
C ASP A 206 5.63 -29.92 -21.24
N LEU A 207 5.45 -28.60 -21.05
CA LEU A 207 6.56 -27.67 -20.79
C LEU A 207 7.28 -27.96 -19.45
N LEU A 208 6.52 -28.37 -18.43
CA LEU A 208 7.03 -28.54 -17.06
C LEU A 208 7.32 -29.99 -16.69
N GLU A 209 7.08 -30.95 -17.59
CA GLU A 209 7.26 -32.39 -17.37
C GLU A 209 8.67 -32.72 -16.84
N MET A 210 9.73 -32.25 -17.52
CA MET A 210 11.12 -32.46 -17.08
C MET A 210 11.43 -31.89 -15.69
N GLN A 211 10.73 -30.84 -15.26
CA GLN A 211 10.93 -30.24 -13.93
C GLN A 211 10.18 -31.04 -12.86
N ALA A 212 8.96 -31.50 -13.18
CA ALA A 212 8.17 -32.35 -12.32
C ALA A 212 8.84 -33.71 -12.09
N ASP A 213 9.38 -34.32 -13.15
CA ASP A 213 10.09 -35.61 -13.11
C ASP A 213 11.32 -35.58 -12.19
N LYS A 214 12.06 -34.46 -12.16
CA LYS A 214 13.21 -34.30 -11.25
C LYS A 214 12.85 -34.43 -9.78
N LYS A 215 11.61 -34.12 -9.40
CA LYS A 215 11.06 -34.28 -8.04
C LYS A 215 10.06 -35.46 -7.94
N ASN A 216 9.92 -36.25 -9.01
CA ASN A 216 8.91 -37.31 -9.14
C ASN A 216 7.47 -36.83 -8.84
N ILE A 217 7.13 -35.60 -9.22
CA ILE A 217 5.79 -35.05 -9.00
C ILE A 217 4.91 -35.38 -10.20
N ILE A 218 3.74 -35.95 -9.95
CA ILE A 218 2.79 -36.28 -11.02
C ILE A 218 1.90 -35.08 -11.31
N LEU A 219 1.91 -34.60 -12.55
CA LEU A 219 0.99 -33.58 -13.06
C LEU A 219 -0.25 -34.27 -13.63
N MET A 220 -1.43 -33.94 -13.13
CA MET A 220 -2.67 -34.59 -13.59
C MET A 220 -3.89 -33.67 -13.56
N PHE A 221 -4.89 -34.03 -14.35
CA PHE A 221 -6.25 -33.53 -14.19
C PHE A 221 -7.01 -34.37 -13.16
N ASP A 222 -7.96 -33.75 -12.46
CA ASP A 222 -8.89 -34.43 -11.54
C ASP A 222 -9.73 -35.52 -12.22
N ARG A 223 -10.01 -35.32 -13.51
CA ARG A 223 -10.83 -36.22 -14.32
C ARG A 223 -10.45 -36.17 -15.79
N LYS A 224 -10.96 -37.14 -16.56
CA LYS A 224 -10.84 -37.13 -18.02
C LYS A 224 -11.84 -36.15 -18.63
N TYR A 225 -11.34 -35.01 -19.10
CA TYR A 225 -12.12 -34.07 -19.89
C TYR A 225 -12.34 -34.60 -21.30
N ARG A 226 -13.60 -34.78 -21.70
CA ARG A 226 -13.99 -35.32 -23.02
C ARG A 226 -14.45 -34.25 -24.01
N SER A 227 -14.80 -33.08 -23.49
CA SER A 227 -15.27 -31.91 -24.24
C SER A 227 -14.33 -30.75 -24.00
N SER A 228 -14.06 -29.97 -25.04
CA SER A 228 -13.31 -28.73 -24.91
C SER A 228 -14.05 -27.73 -24.02
N ILE A 229 -13.30 -26.93 -23.28
CA ILE A 229 -13.84 -25.86 -22.44
C ILE A 229 -13.34 -24.54 -23.02
N CYS A 230 -14.21 -23.84 -23.73
CA CYS A 230 -13.85 -22.57 -24.35
C CYS A 230 -13.87 -21.43 -23.33
N VAL A 231 -12.80 -20.64 -23.31
CA VAL A 231 -12.68 -19.40 -22.52
C VAL A 231 -12.32 -18.21 -23.41
N ASN A 232 -12.74 -17.02 -22.98
CA ASN A 232 -12.42 -15.75 -23.65
C ASN A 232 -11.42 -14.94 -22.82
N ALA A 233 -10.13 -15.05 -23.13
CA ALA A 233 -9.05 -14.40 -22.38
C ALA A 233 -7.81 -14.18 -23.25
N ASP A 234 -6.79 -13.52 -22.71
CA ASP A 234 -5.47 -13.47 -23.35
C ASP A 234 -4.72 -14.79 -23.11
N GLN A 235 -4.62 -15.61 -24.17
CA GLN A 235 -4.06 -16.95 -24.08
C GLN A 235 -2.61 -16.97 -23.55
N GLU A 236 -1.76 -16.02 -23.97
CA GLU A 236 -0.36 -15.97 -23.54
C GLU A 236 -0.26 -15.61 -22.05
N LYS A 237 -1.10 -14.66 -21.59
CA LYS A 237 -1.11 -14.26 -20.19
C LYS A 237 -1.71 -15.34 -19.28
N ILE A 238 -2.73 -16.06 -19.73
CA ILE A 238 -3.25 -17.20 -18.99
C ILE A 238 -2.26 -18.36 -18.97
N GLN A 239 -1.51 -18.59 -20.05
CA GLN A 239 -0.40 -19.56 -20.05
C GLN A 239 0.60 -19.22 -18.95
N GLN A 240 0.98 -17.95 -18.85
CA GLN A 240 1.90 -17.48 -17.81
C GLN A 240 1.35 -17.64 -16.40
N VAL A 241 0.05 -17.42 -16.19
CA VAL A 241 -0.61 -17.70 -14.90
C VAL A 241 -0.47 -19.17 -14.54
N LEU A 242 -0.82 -20.07 -15.47
CA LEU A 242 -0.74 -21.51 -15.26
C LEU A 242 0.71 -21.96 -15.00
N THR A 243 1.67 -21.51 -15.80
CA THR A 243 3.09 -21.82 -15.63
C THR A 243 3.57 -21.39 -14.23
N ASN A 244 3.22 -20.19 -13.77
CA ASN A 244 3.62 -19.72 -12.44
C ASN A 244 3.00 -20.55 -11.31
N LEU A 245 1.71 -20.90 -11.41
CA LEU A 245 1.03 -21.69 -10.38
C LEU A 245 1.54 -23.14 -10.33
N ILE A 246 1.70 -23.78 -11.48
CA ILE A 246 2.18 -25.17 -11.58
C ILE A 246 3.68 -25.26 -11.24
N MET A 247 4.48 -24.27 -11.63
CA MET A 247 5.89 -24.23 -11.22
C MET A 247 6.02 -24.04 -9.70
N ASN A 248 5.16 -23.24 -9.08
CA ASN A 248 5.10 -23.12 -7.62
C ASN A 248 4.69 -24.44 -6.96
N SER A 249 3.71 -25.17 -7.51
CA SER A 249 3.31 -26.48 -6.97
C SER A 249 4.42 -27.53 -7.09
N ILE A 250 5.19 -27.53 -8.19
CA ILE A 250 6.37 -28.40 -8.34
C ILE A 250 7.46 -28.01 -7.33
N LYS A 251 7.71 -26.71 -7.19
CA LYS A 251 8.78 -26.19 -6.35
C LYS A 251 8.55 -26.48 -4.86
N TYR A 252 7.37 -26.13 -4.36
CA TYR A 252 6.98 -26.28 -2.94
C TYR A 252 6.25 -27.60 -2.67
N GLY A 253 6.08 -28.44 -3.70
CA GLY A 253 5.51 -29.77 -3.61
C GLY A 253 6.44 -30.75 -2.89
N LYS A 254 5.85 -31.81 -2.36
CA LYS A 254 6.58 -32.92 -1.75
C LYS A 254 7.18 -33.82 -2.83
N GLU A 255 8.35 -34.40 -2.60
CA GLU A 255 8.89 -35.45 -3.48
C GLU A 255 7.91 -36.64 -3.56
N ASN A 256 7.73 -37.20 -4.76
CA ASN A 256 6.70 -38.20 -5.05
C ASN A 256 5.26 -37.69 -4.80
N GLY A 257 5.09 -36.36 -4.86
CA GLY A 257 3.81 -35.69 -4.70
C GLY A 257 2.98 -35.64 -5.98
N THR A 258 1.92 -34.84 -5.93
CA THR A 258 0.97 -34.66 -7.03
C THR A 258 0.56 -33.20 -7.14
N THR A 259 0.51 -32.70 -8.36
CA THR A 259 -0.20 -31.46 -8.70
C THR A 259 -1.43 -31.82 -9.51
N GLU A 260 -2.60 -31.49 -8.98
CA GLU A 260 -3.90 -31.75 -9.61
C GLU A 260 -4.52 -30.45 -10.11
N ILE A 261 -5.01 -30.46 -11.35
CA ILE A 261 -5.76 -29.33 -11.93
C ILE A 261 -7.23 -29.73 -12.11
N THR A 262 -8.11 -28.91 -11.55
CA THR A 262 -9.56 -29.07 -11.65
C THR A 262 -10.18 -27.88 -12.38
N ILE A 263 -11.15 -28.15 -13.26
CA ILE A 263 -11.91 -27.14 -13.99
C ILE A 263 -13.40 -27.37 -13.72
N GLU A 264 -14.03 -26.38 -13.11
CA GLU A 264 -15.45 -26.41 -12.72
C GLU A 264 -16.21 -25.23 -13.32
N ASP A 265 -17.48 -25.46 -13.65
CA ASP A 265 -18.39 -24.41 -14.07
C ASP A 265 -18.89 -23.63 -12.84
N LEU A 266 -18.86 -22.31 -12.96
CA LEU A 266 -19.44 -21.37 -12.02
C LEU A 266 -20.73 -20.76 -12.59
N VAL A 267 -21.49 -20.10 -11.71
CA VAL A 267 -22.63 -19.27 -12.11
C VAL A 267 -22.19 -18.09 -12.96
N LYS A 268 -23.05 -17.68 -13.92
CA LYS A 268 -22.86 -16.54 -14.86
C LYS A 268 -21.80 -16.77 -15.95
N ASP A 269 -21.81 -17.93 -16.59
CA ASP A 269 -20.92 -18.24 -17.73
C ASP A 269 -19.43 -18.03 -17.41
N LYS A 270 -19.02 -18.46 -16.21
CA LYS A 270 -17.63 -18.47 -15.79
C LYS A 270 -17.16 -19.88 -15.48
N ILE A 271 -15.87 -20.11 -15.55
CA ILE A 271 -15.23 -21.29 -14.98
C ILE A 271 -14.32 -20.89 -13.82
N ILE A 272 -14.03 -21.85 -12.96
CA ILE A 272 -12.93 -21.80 -12.00
C ILE A 272 -11.92 -22.88 -12.33
N VAL A 273 -10.66 -22.47 -12.43
CA VAL A 273 -9.51 -23.35 -12.58
C VAL A 273 -8.83 -23.42 -11.21
N ARG A 274 -8.68 -24.61 -10.65
CA ARG A 274 -8.01 -24.87 -9.37
C ARG A 274 -6.73 -25.65 -9.62
N VAL A 275 -5.62 -25.19 -9.05
CA VAL A 275 -4.31 -25.86 -9.04
C VAL A 275 -4.05 -26.27 -7.60
N ARG A 276 -4.11 -27.57 -7.33
CA ARG A 276 -3.94 -28.14 -6.00
C ARG A 276 -2.63 -28.92 -5.91
N ASP A 277 -1.86 -28.65 -4.87
CA ASP A 277 -0.65 -29.37 -4.52
C ASP A 277 -0.79 -30.10 -3.18
N ASN A 278 0.02 -31.14 -2.98
CA ASN A 278 0.15 -31.86 -1.70
C ASN A 278 1.49 -31.55 -1.01
N GLY A 279 1.98 -30.31 -1.17
CA GLY A 279 3.23 -29.83 -0.63
C GLY A 279 3.17 -29.46 0.86
N GLU A 280 4.10 -28.62 1.27
CA GLU A 280 4.25 -28.19 2.67
C GLU A 280 3.08 -27.33 3.18
N GLY A 281 2.27 -26.80 2.28
CA GLY A 281 1.21 -25.85 2.62
C GLY A 281 1.75 -24.52 3.15
N ILE A 282 0.84 -23.62 3.50
CA ILE A 282 1.14 -22.23 3.85
C ILE A 282 0.46 -21.89 5.18
N GLU A 283 1.23 -21.34 6.11
CA GLU A 283 0.67 -20.85 7.37
C GLU A 283 -0.31 -19.70 7.14
N LYS A 284 -1.41 -19.69 7.90
CA LYS A 284 -2.48 -18.69 7.76
C LYS A 284 -2.01 -17.24 7.82
N GLN A 285 -0.98 -16.96 8.63
CA GLN A 285 -0.40 -15.61 8.78
C GLN A 285 0.24 -15.07 7.50
N ASN A 286 0.67 -15.96 6.60
CA ASN A 286 1.36 -15.59 5.38
C ASN A 286 0.41 -15.45 4.19
N ILE A 287 -0.80 -16.03 4.25
CA ILE A 287 -1.77 -16.08 3.14
C ILE A 287 -2.10 -14.69 2.60
N SER A 288 -2.36 -13.71 3.47
CA SER A 288 -2.72 -12.35 3.04
C SER A 288 -1.58 -11.62 2.32
N ARG A 289 -0.34 -12.10 2.48
CA ARG A 289 0.89 -11.48 1.99
C ARG A 289 1.47 -12.16 0.77
N LEU A 290 0.97 -13.34 0.38
CA LEU A 290 1.51 -14.14 -0.74
C LEU A 290 1.55 -13.39 -2.08
N PHE A 291 0.65 -12.43 -2.27
CA PHE A 291 0.57 -11.62 -3.48
C PHE A 291 1.35 -10.30 -3.38
N GLU A 292 2.02 -10.02 -2.25
CA GLU A 292 2.96 -8.91 -2.13
C GLU A 292 4.19 -9.18 -3.00
N ARG A 293 4.73 -8.14 -3.64
CA ARG A 293 5.93 -8.25 -4.48
C ARG A 293 7.15 -8.57 -3.62
N PHE A 294 8.00 -9.47 -4.10
CA PHE A 294 9.22 -9.94 -3.42
C PHE A 294 8.96 -10.65 -2.07
N TYR A 295 7.69 -10.88 -1.71
CA TYR A 295 7.37 -11.59 -0.48
C TYR A 295 7.63 -13.09 -0.63
N ARG A 296 8.27 -13.67 0.39
CA ARG A 296 8.61 -15.08 0.46
C ARG A 296 8.48 -15.53 1.91
N VAL A 297 7.88 -16.71 2.12
CA VAL A 297 7.64 -17.28 3.47
C VAL A 297 8.97 -17.61 4.16
N ASP A 298 9.91 -18.25 3.46
CA ASP A 298 11.23 -18.60 4.00
C ASP A 298 12.38 -17.75 3.46
N LYS A 299 13.21 -17.22 4.37
CA LYS A 299 14.41 -16.42 4.06
C LYS A 299 15.71 -17.24 4.05
N SER A 300 15.74 -18.44 4.64
CA SER A 300 16.99 -19.17 4.94
C SER A 300 17.24 -20.43 4.08
N GLY A 301 16.22 -21.19 3.69
CA GLY A 301 16.40 -22.45 2.94
C GLY A 301 16.18 -22.35 1.41
N SER A 302 15.39 -21.40 0.95
CA SER A 302 14.87 -21.37 -0.43
C SER A 302 15.69 -20.52 -1.41
N ARG A 303 16.86 -19.99 -1.02
CA ARG A 303 17.71 -19.17 -1.91
C ARG A 303 18.23 -19.95 -3.12
N ASP A 304 18.46 -21.25 -2.95
CA ASP A 304 18.93 -22.16 -4.00
C ASP A 304 17.82 -22.57 -4.98
N GLU A 305 16.55 -22.60 -4.54
CA GLU A 305 15.41 -22.94 -5.40
C GLU A 305 14.84 -21.73 -6.20
N GLY A 306 15.50 -20.57 -6.18
CA GLY A 306 15.38 -19.56 -7.25
C GLY A 306 14.00 -18.92 -7.47
N GLY A 307 13.36 -18.37 -6.43
CA GLY A 307 12.12 -17.59 -6.61
C GLY A 307 12.36 -16.09 -6.50
N SER A 308 11.97 -15.31 -7.51
CA SER A 308 12.01 -13.83 -7.46
C SER A 308 11.05 -13.26 -6.41
N GLY A 309 10.03 -14.01 -6.00
CA GLY A 309 8.92 -13.50 -5.19
C GLY A 309 7.98 -12.57 -5.99
N LEU A 310 8.12 -12.55 -7.32
CA LEU A 310 7.29 -11.74 -8.20
C LEU A 310 6.16 -12.56 -8.85
N GLY A 311 6.35 -13.88 -9.02
CA GLY A 311 5.41 -14.76 -9.73
C GLY A 311 3.95 -14.64 -9.29
N LEU A 312 3.64 -14.76 -7.98
CA LEU A 312 2.25 -14.64 -7.50
C LEU A 312 1.68 -13.23 -7.66
N SER A 313 2.50 -12.19 -7.54
CA SER A 313 2.06 -10.81 -7.79
C SER A 313 1.73 -10.58 -9.27
N ILE A 314 2.50 -11.20 -10.18
CA ILE A 314 2.23 -11.21 -11.62
C ILE A 314 0.91 -11.93 -11.90
N VAL A 315 0.71 -13.12 -11.32
CA VAL A 315 -0.54 -13.87 -11.45
C VAL A 315 -1.74 -13.03 -11.03
N LYS A 316 -1.69 -12.43 -9.83
CA LYS A 316 -2.78 -11.59 -9.33
C LYS A 316 -3.10 -10.45 -10.29
N HIS A 317 -2.07 -9.74 -10.76
CA HIS A 317 -2.26 -8.62 -11.68
C HIS A 317 -2.84 -9.04 -13.04
N ILE A 318 -2.38 -10.15 -13.62
CA ILE A 318 -2.95 -10.67 -14.88
C ILE A 318 -4.43 -10.95 -14.70
N ILE A 319 -4.81 -11.67 -13.64
CA ILE A 319 -6.20 -12.05 -13.36
C ILE A 319 -7.07 -10.82 -13.09
N GLU A 320 -6.58 -9.86 -12.30
CA GLU A 320 -7.29 -8.60 -12.04
C GLU A 320 -7.49 -7.77 -13.33
N ARG A 321 -6.50 -7.75 -14.24
CA ARG A 321 -6.63 -7.07 -15.54
C ARG A 321 -7.64 -7.74 -16.46
N HIS A 322 -7.86 -9.04 -16.31
CA HIS A 322 -8.95 -9.76 -16.97
C HIS A 322 -10.32 -9.51 -16.33
N ASN A 323 -10.41 -8.67 -15.29
CA ASN A 323 -11.60 -8.49 -14.44
C ASN A 323 -12.07 -9.79 -13.76
N GLU A 324 -11.11 -10.66 -13.45
CA GLU A 324 -11.34 -11.93 -12.80
C GLU A 324 -10.77 -11.94 -11.38
N LYS A 325 -11.06 -13.01 -10.64
CA LYS A 325 -10.64 -13.19 -9.25
C LYS A 325 -9.73 -14.39 -9.08
N ILE A 326 -8.75 -14.24 -8.19
CA ILE A 326 -7.88 -15.30 -7.69
C ILE A 326 -8.14 -15.54 -6.21
N TYR A 327 -8.04 -16.80 -5.79
CA TYR A 327 -8.25 -17.29 -4.44
C TYR A 327 -7.10 -18.22 -4.06
N VAL A 328 -6.89 -18.34 -2.75
CA VAL A 328 -5.90 -19.24 -2.18
C VAL A 328 -6.49 -19.88 -0.92
N GLU A 329 -6.42 -21.20 -0.86
CA GLU A 329 -6.77 -22.00 0.30
C GLU A 329 -5.58 -22.91 0.62
N SER A 330 -5.10 -22.91 1.85
CA SER A 330 -3.94 -23.70 2.21
C SER A 330 -3.97 -24.10 3.68
N GLU A 331 -3.49 -25.30 3.95
CA GLU A 331 -3.28 -25.80 5.31
C GLU A 331 -1.86 -26.32 5.44
N PHE A 332 -1.14 -25.77 6.42
CA PHE A 332 0.24 -26.15 6.70
C PHE A 332 0.35 -27.66 6.96
N GLY A 333 1.27 -28.32 6.25
CA GLY A 333 1.51 -29.75 6.27
C GLY A 333 0.59 -30.59 5.38
N LYS A 334 -0.41 -30.00 4.71
CA LYS A 334 -1.33 -30.73 3.81
C LYS A 334 -1.20 -30.35 2.34
N GLY A 335 -0.90 -29.08 2.05
CA GLY A 335 -0.77 -28.56 0.70
C GLY A 335 -1.53 -27.25 0.49
N SER A 336 -1.55 -26.77 -0.74
CA SER A 336 -2.23 -25.53 -1.12
C SER A 336 -3.09 -25.71 -2.37
N GLU A 337 -4.10 -24.87 -2.47
CA GLU A 337 -4.97 -24.73 -3.64
C GLU A 337 -4.98 -23.25 -4.05
N PHE A 338 -4.50 -22.99 -5.25
CA PHE A 338 -4.66 -21.68 -5.90
C PHE A 338 -5.73 -21.81 -6.96
N SER A 339 -6.72 -20.92 -6.95
CA SER A 339 -7.81 -20.98 -7.92
C SER A 339 -8.10 -19.62 -8.53
N PHE A 340 -8.44 -19.59 -9.82
CA PHE A 340 -8.79 -18.36 -10.51
C PHE A 340 -9.97 -18.57 -11.44
N THR A 341 -10.65 -17.46 -11.74
CA THR A 341 -11.87 -17.44 -12.56
C THR A 341 -11.58 -16.96 -13.97
N LEU A 342 -12.35 -17.44 -14.95
CA LEU A 342 -12.31 -17.00 -16.33
C LEU A 342 -13.72 -16.96 -16.93
N GLU A 343 -13.95 -16.05 -17.86
CA GLU A 343 -15.18 -15.98 -18.64
C GLU A 343 -15.22 -17.07 -19.72
N LYS A 344 -16.37 -17.76 -19.84
CA LYS A 344 -16.60 -18.72 -20.93
C LYS A 344 -16.83 -18.00 -22.26
N CYS A 345 -16.49 -18.69 -23.33
CA CYS A 345 -17.09 -18.43 -24.64
C CYS A 345 -18.54 -18.98 -24.67
#